data_AF-A0A0W7WWU2-F1
#
_entry.id   AF-A0A0W7WWU2-F1
#
_cell.length_a   1.000
_cell.length_b   1.000
_cell.length_c   1.000
_cell.angle_alpha   90.00
_cell.angle_beta   90.00
_cell.angle_gamma   90.00
#
_symmetry.space_group_name_H-M   'P 1'
#
loop_
_entity.id
_entity.type
_entity.pdbx_description
1 polymer ?
#
loop_
_entity_poly.entity_id
_entity_poly.type
_entity_poly.pdbx_seq_one_letter_code
_entity_poly.pdbx_strand_id
1 'polypeptide(L)'
;MSWRAVFWLNVPLAALGAVCAARTAESYDSTTASRSVDWAGVACATGALATLCVVIARGPQWPWPIASAGVLVTAALLILFVRHERVAPRPLVELSLFRNEPYVALTLAGAAANTATVMFLFVDP
;
A
#
# COMPACT_ATOMS: atom_id res chain seq x y z
N MET A 1 -6.92 -4.43 -32.31
CA MET A 1 -7.79 -4.46 -31.12
C MET A 1 -7.49 -3.21 -30.30
N SER A 2 -8.44 -2.29 -30.10
CA SER A 2 -8.17 -1.04 -29.40
C SER A 2 -8.31 -1.23 -27.88
N TRP A 3 -7.37 -0.66 -27.11
CA TRP A 3 -7.33 -0.61 -25.64
C TRP A 3 -8.68 -0.24 -24.98
N ARG A 4 -9.55 0.50 -25.67
CA ARG A 4 -10.90 0.86 -25.20
C ARG A 4 -11.77 -0.36 -24.85
N ALA A 5 -11.55 -1.52 -25.48
CA ALA A 5 -12.30 -2.73 -25.17
C ALA A 5 -12.12 -3.21 -23.72
N VAL A 6 -10.96 -2.93 -23.09
CA VAL A 6 -10.67 -3.28 -21.70
C VAL A 6 -11.56 -2.49 -20.73
N PHE A 7 -11.88 -1.22 -21.05
CA PHE A 7 -12.81 -0.44 -20.24
C PHE A 7 -14.24 -0.96 -20.34
N TRP A 8 -14.68 -1.33 -21.55
CA TRP A 8 -15.99 -1.92 -21.76
C TRP A 8 -16.17 -3.28 -21.06
N LEU A 9 -15.08 -4.01 -20.79
CA LEU A 9 -15.09 -5.21 -19.96
C LEU A 9 -15.28 -4.89 -18.46
N ASN A 10 -14.69 -3.78 -17.98
CA ASN A 10 -14.81 -3.37 -16.58
C ASN A 10 -16.20 -2.81 -16.25
N VAL A 11 -16.88 -2.17 -17.19
CA VAL A 11 -18.23 -1.61 -16.99
C VAL A 11 -19.26 -2.65 -16.48
N PRO A 12 -19.44 -3.83 -17.11
CA PRO A 12 -20.39 -4.84 -16.61
C PRO A 12 -19.95 -5.43 -15.27
N LEU A 13 -18.64 -5.62 -15.04
CA LEU A 13 -18.12 -6.07 -13.74
C LEU A 13 -18.40 -5.06 -12.62
N ALA A 14 -18.19 -3.78 -12.89
CA ALA A 14 -18.49 -2.69 -11.96
C ALA A 14 -20.00 -2.57 -11.70
N ALA A 15 -20.82 -2.72 -12.75
CA ALA A 15 -22.28 -2.72 -12.60
C ALA A 15 -22.77 -3.90 -11.75
N LEU A 16 -22.23 -5.11 -11.97
CA LEU A 16 -22.53 -6.28 -11.14
C LEU A 16 -22.09 -6.07 -9.69
N GLY A 17 -20.89 -5.54 -9.47
CA GLY A 17 -20.39 -5.18 -8.14
C GLY A 17 -21.28 -4.15 -7.43
N ALA A 18 -21.72 -3.11 -8.13
CA ALA A 18 -22.63 -2.09 -7.61
C ALA A 18 -24.02 -2.66 -7.26
N VAL A 19 -24.56 -3.55 -8.11
CA VAL A 19 -25.83 -4.24 -7.83
C VAL A 19 -25.69 -5.17 -6.62
N CYS A 20 -24.59 -5.92 -6.50
CA CYS A 20 -24.32 -6.75 -5.34
C CYS A 20 -24.17 -5.91 -4.07
N ALA A 21 -23.42 -4.80 -4.12
CA ALA A 21 -23.27 -3.87 -3.00
C ALA A 21 -24.63 -3.29 -2.58
N ALA A 22 -25.46 -2.85 -3.53
CA ALA A 22 -26.79 -2.32 -3.25
C ALA A 22 -27.79 -3.35 -2.71
N ARG A 23 -27.61 -4.64 -3.04
CA ARG A 23 -28.48 -5.74 -2.58
C ARG A 23 -28.02 -6.41 -1.29
N THR A 24 -26.76 -6.26 -0.94
CA THR A 24 -26.24 -6.82 0.30
C THR A 24 -26.59 -5.84 1.41
N ALA A 25 -27.36 -6.29 2.40
CA ALA A 25 -27.53 -5.57 3.64
C ALA A 25 -26.15 -5.51 4.29
N GLU A 26 -25.46 -4.42 4.03
CA GLU A 26 -24.13 -4.15 4.55
C GLU A 26 -24.22 -4.25 6.08
N SER A 27 -23.32 -5.01 6.71
CA SER A 27 -23.15 -5.02 8.16
C SER A 27 -22.68 -3.63 8.58
N TYR A 28 -23.61 -2.67 8.56
CA TYR A 28 -23.43 -1.29 8.96
C TYR A 28 -23.39 -1.27 10.48
N ASP A 29 -22.19 -1.42 11.02
CA ASP A 29 -21.95 -1.06 12.41
C ASP A 29 -21.84 0.47 12.50
N SER A 30 -23.00 1.13 12.66
CA SER A 30 -23.13 2.59 12.79
C SER A 30 -22.38 3.16 14.01
N THR A 31 -21.99 2.31 14.97
CA THR A 31 -21.14 2.68 16.10
C THR A 31 -19.70 3.04 15.66
N THR A 32 -19.24 2.48 14.53
CA THR A 32 -17.88 2.70 14.00
C THR A 32 -17.82 3.87 12.99
N ALA A 33 -18.96 4.49 12.67
CA ALA A 33 -19.11 5.42 11.53
C ALA A 33 -18.58 6.85 11.75
N SER A 34 -18.18 7.24 12.97
CA SER A 34 -17.36 8.45 13.14
C SER A 34 -15.91 8.18 12.71
N ARG A 35 -15.72 7.60 11.52
CA ARG A 35 -14.49 6.98 10.99
C ARG A 35 -13.56 8.04 10.41
N SER A 36 -13.00 8.88 11.27
CA SER A 36 -11.93 9.81 10.90
C SER A 36 -10.75 9.04 10.30
N VAL A 37 -10.38 9.38 9.07
CA VAL A 37 -9.19 8.86 8.40
C VAL A 37 -7.95 9.36 9.13
N ASP A 38 -6.99 8.46 9.37
CA ASP A 38 -5.69 8.82 9.95
C ASP A 38 -4.80 9.49 8.88
N TRP A 39 -5.03 10.77 8.64
CA TRP A 39 -4.27 11.56 7.67
C TRP A 39 -2.78 11.66 8.02
N ALA A 40 -2.42 11.62 9.31
CA ALA A 40 -1.03 11.69 9.75
C ALA A 40 -0.29 10.39 9.41
N GLY A 41 -0.91 9.25 9.68
CA GLY A 41 -0.39 7.94 9.27
C GLY A 41 -0.26 7.84 7.74
N VAL A 42 -1.26 8.31 6.98
CA VAL A 42 -1.22 8.32 5.51
C VAL A 42 -0.06 9.15 5.01
N ALA A 43 0.10 10.39 5.50
CA ALA A 43 1.18 11.27 5.09
C ALA A 43 2.56 10.68 5.41
N CYS A 44 2.74 10.06 6.58
CA CYS A 44 4.00 9.41 6.96
C CYS A 44 4.31 8.21 6.05
N ALA A 45 3.33 7.34 5.80
CA ALA A 45 3.50 6.17 4.94
C ALA A 45 3.82 6.58 3.49
N THR A 46 3.05 7.52 2.93
CA THR A 46 3.28 8.05 1.59
C THR A 46 4.65 8.70 1.48
N GLY A 47 5.03 9.53 2.46
CA GLY A 47 6.34 10.17 2.51
C GLY A 47 7.49 9.16 2.58
N ALA A 48 7.36 8.13 3.42
CA ALA A 48 8.36 7.07 3.54
C ALA A 48 8.53 6.32 2.21
N LEU A 49 7.43 5.89 1.58
CA LEU A 49 7.45 5.18 0.30
C LEU A 49 7.99 6.05 -0.84
N ALA A 50 7.59 7.31 -0.91
CA ALA A 50 8.06 8.24 -1.92
C ALA A 50 9.57 8.48 -1.79
N THR A 51 10.05 8.74 -0.57
CA THR A 51 11.49 8.96 -0.32
C THR A 51 12.29 7.70 -0.62
N LEU A 52 11.81 6.54 -0.19
CA LEU A 52 12.42 5.24 -0.49
C LEU A 52 12.54 5.02 -2.00
N CYS A 53 11.46 5.26 -2.75
CA CYS A 53 11.43 5.10 -4.19
C CYS A 53 12.46 6.01 -4.88
N VAL A 54 12.55 7.28 -4.46
CA VAL A 54 13.54 8.24 -5.00
C VAL A 54 14.96 7.79 -4.67
N VAL A 55 15.23 7.36 -3.43
CA VAL A 55 16.56 6.89 -3.01
C VAL A 55 16.98 5.65 -3.78
N ILE A 56 16.07 4.70 -4.02
CA ILE A 56 16.37 3.50 -4.82
C ILE A 56 16.62 3.89 -6.29
N ALA A 57 15.76 4.73 -6.87
CA ALA A 57 15.81 5.07 -8.28
C ALA A 57 16.99 5.99 -8.65
N ARG A 58 17.33 6.95 -7.78
CA ARG A 58 18.33 8.00 -8.06
C ARG A 58 19.52 8.00 -7.12
N GLY A 59 19.46 7.30 -5.99
CA GLY A 59 20.54 7.25 -5.00
C GLY A 59 21.91 6.87 -5.58
N PRO A 60 22.03 5.91 -6.53
CA PRO A 60 23.31 5.59 -7.16
C PRO A 60 23.94 6.76 -7.95
N GLN A 61 23.15 7.75 -8.36
CA GLN A 61 23.60 8.94 -9.10
C GLN A 61 24.00 10.09 -8.17
N TRP A 62 23.72 9.97 -6.88
CA TRP A 62 23.96 11.04 -5.91
C TRP A 62 25.31 10.87 -5.20
N PRO A 63 25.94 11.97 -4.75
CA PRO A 63 27.04 11.90 -3.81
C PRO A 63 26.66 11.14 -2.56
N TRP A 64 27.59 10.36 -2.01
CA TRP A 64 27.35 9.52 -0.82
C TRP A 64 26.65 10.25 0.34
N PRO A 65 27.01 11.49 0.73
CA PRO A 65 26.33 12.19 1.83
C PRO A 65 24.83 12.43 1.57
N ILE A 66 24.44 12.63 0.32
CA ILE A 66 23.05 12.91 -0.06
C ILE A 66 22.25 11.59 -0.10
N ALA A 67 22.85 10.53 -0.64
CA ALA A 67 22.25 9.20 -0.64
C ALA A 67 22.02 8.69 0.80
N SER A 68 23.01 8.84 1.68
CA SER A 68 22.88 8.44 3.09
C SER A 68 21.85 9.27 3.85
N ALA A 69 21.79 10.59 3.60
CA ALA A 69 20.74 11.44 4.14
C ALA A 69 19.34 10.98 3.70
N GLY A 70 19.16 10.61 2.43
CA GLY A 70 17.89 10.08 1.92
C GLY A 70 17.46 8.77 2.60
N VAL A 71 18.41 7.86 2.83
CA VAL A 71 18.17 6.62 3.60
C VAL A 71 17.76 6.94 5.04
N LEU A 72 18.45 7.89 5.69
CA LEU A 72 18.12 8.31 7.06
C LEU A 72 16.73 8.94 7.16
N VAL A 73 16.35 9.80 6.21
CA VAL A 73 14.99 10.39 6.15
C VAL A 73 13.95 9.30 5.98
N THR A 74 14.20 8.35 5.09
CA THR A 74 13.29 7.21 4.87
C THR A 74 13.11 6.39 6.15
N ALA A 75 14.20 6.06 6.83
CA ALA A 75 14.17 5.33 8.10
C ALA A 75 13.42 6.12 9.19
N ALA A 76 13.65 7.44 9.28
CA ALA A 76 12.97 8.30 10.24
C ALA A 76 11.45 8.34 10.01
N LEU A 77 11.00 8.47 8.75
CA LEU A 77 9.57 8.46 8.39
C LEU A 77 8.92 7.11 8.69
N LEU A 78 9.61 5.99 8.42
CA LEU A 78 9.10 4.65 8.77
C LEU A 78 8.98 4.48 10.29
N ILE A 79 9.98 4.91 11.05
CA ILE A 79 9.93 4.85 12.52
C ILE A 79 8.78 5.71 13.05
N LEU A 80 8.60 6.91 12.51
CA LEU A 80 7.51 7.81 12.88
C LEU A 80 6.16 7.17 12.56
N PHE A 81 6.00 6.58 11.37
CA PHE A 81 4.80 5.84 10.98
C PHE A 81 4.50 4.70 11.95
N VAL A 82 5.48 3.82 12.23
CA VAL A 82 5.28 2.69 13.17
C VAL A 82 4.94 3.16 14.57
N ARG A 83 5.56 4.24 15.05
CA ARG A 83 5.24 4.83 16.36
C ARG A 83 3.83 5.40 16.39
N HIS A 84 3.43 6.10 15.33
CA HIS A 84 2.10 6.66 15.19
C HIS A 84 1.05 5.56 15.16
N GLU A 85 1.22 4.54 14.34
CA GLU A 85 0.31 3.38 14.23
C GLU A 85 0.11 2.62 15.55
N ARG A 86 1.13 2.59 16.42
CA ARG A 86 0.99 1.95 17.75
C ARG A 86 0.10 2.72 18.72
N VAL A 87 -0.03 4.02 18.54
CA VAL A 87 -0.78 4.92 19.45
C VAL A 87 -2.05 5.44 18.78
N ALA A 88 -2.13 5.36 17.45
CA ALA A 88 -3.26 5.81 16.66
C ALA A 88 -4.53 5.09 17.13
N PRO A 89 -5.62 5.83 17.40
CA PRO A 89 -6.91 5.23 17.74
C PRO A 89 -7.48 4.36 16.61
N ARG A 90 -7.03 4.60 15.36
CA ARG A 90 -7.42 3.87 14.16
C ARG A 90 -6.19 3.69 13.25
N PRO A 91 -5.35 2.68 13.54
CA PRO A 91 -4.17 2.39 12.71
C PRO A 91 -4.59 2.07 11.27
N LEU A 92 -3.84 2.58 10.29
CA LEU A 92 -3.96 2.16 8.88
C LEU A 92 -3.58 0.70 8.71
N VAL A 93 -2.63 0.22 9.51
CA VAL A 93 -2.12 -1.14 9.49
C VAL A 93 -2.17 -1.70 10.90
N GLU A 94 -3.07 -2.64 11.13
CA GLU A 94 -3.14 -3.36 12.40
C GLU A 94 -1.87 -4.21 12.58
N LEU A 95 -0.92 -3.68 13.36
CA LEU A 95 0.37 -4.33 13.64
C LEU A 95 0.22 -5.71 14.29
N SER A 96 -0.92 -5.98 14.93
CA SER A 96 -1.30 -7.28 15.48
C SER A 96 -1.41 -8.38 14.42
N LEU A 97 -1.75 -8.03 13.17
CA LEU A 97 -1.84 -8.99 12.06
C LEU A 97 -0.49 -9.60 11.73
N PHE A 98 0.61 -8.87 11.91
CA PHE A 98 1.96 -9.41 11.71
C PHE A 98 2.35 -10.46 12.76
N ARG A 99 1.58 -10.62 13.83
CA ARG A 99 1.76 -11.72 14.79
C ARG A 99 1.11 -13.03 14.31
N ASN A 100 0.24 -12.96 13.29
CA ASN A 100 -0.40 -14.11 12.69
C ASN A 100 0.49 -14.68 11.58
N GLU A 101 1.14 -15.81 11.83
CA GLU A 101 2.05 -16.46 10.87
C GLU A 101 1.42 -16.69 9.48
N PRO A 102 0.21 -17.28 9.36
CA PRO A 102 -0.47 -17.40 8.08
C PRO A 102 -0.62 -16.08 7.32
N TYR A 103 -0.95 -14.99 8.04
CA TYR A 103 -1.09 -13.67 7.43
C TYR A 103 0.24 -13.19 6.85
N VAL A 104 1.31 -13.26 7.65
CA VAL A 104 2.66 -12.86 7.21
C VAL A 104 3.13 -13.71 6.04
N ALA A 105 2.94 -15.02 6.09
CA ALA A 105 3.31 -15.94 5.03
C ALA A 105 2.59 -15.60 3.72
N LEU A 106 1.28 -15.35 3.78
CA LEU A 106 0.48 -14.99 2.60
C LEU A 106 0.90 -13.63 2.03
N THR A 107 1.12 -12.62 2.87
CA THR A 107 1.58 -11.30 2.43
C THR A 107 2.96 -11.36 1.79
N LEU A 108 3.90 -12.09 2.38
CA LEU A 108 5.24 -12.29 1.83
C LEU A 108 5.21 -13.06 0.50
N ALA A 109 4.43 -14.14 0.44
CA ALA A 109 4.26 -14.91 -0.79
C ALA A 109 3.69 -14.05 -1.92
N GLY A 110 2.66 -13.24 -1.63
CA GLY A 110 2.08 -12.30 -2.59
C GLY A 110 3.08 -11.23 -3.05
N ALA A 111 3.85 -10.64 -2.13
CA ALA A 111 4.87 -9.66 -2.46
C ALA A 111 5.99 -10.26 -3.33
N ALA A 112 6.44 -11.47 -3.02
CA ALA A 112 7.43 -12.20 -3.80
C ALA A 112 6.90 -12.54 -5.20
N ALA A 113 5.67 -13.05 -5.30
CA ALA A 113 5.03 -13.34 -6.58
C ALA A 113 4.91 -12.09 -7.45
N ASN A 114 4.44 -10.97 -6.90
CA ASN A 114 4.33 -9.71 -7.62
C ASN A 114 5.71 -9.20 -8.12
N THR A 115 6.72 -9.27 -7.26
CA THR A 115 8.09 -8.88 -7.62
C THR A 115 8.64 -9.76 -8.74
N ALA A 116 8.40 -11.08 -8.67
CA ALA A 116 8.80 -12.03 -9.71
C ALA A 116 8.08 -11.75 -11.04
N THR A 117 6.77 -11.47 -11.02
CA THR A 117 6.02 -11.09 -12.22
C THR A 117 6.58 -9.82 -12.87
N VAL A 118 6.88 -8.80 -12.06
CA VAL A 118 7.49 -7.55 -12.56
C VAL A 118 8.85 -7.85 -13.19
N MET A 119 9.72 -8.62 -12.51
CA MET A 119 11.02 -8.99 -13.07
C MET A 119 10.90 -9.75 -14.38
N PHE A 120 10.00 -10.73 -14.47
CA PHE A 120 9.77 -11.51 -15.68
C PHE A 120 9.35 -10.64 -16.87
N LEU A 121 8.42 -9.71 -16.64
CA LEU A 121 7.95 -8.78 -17.67
C LEU A 121 9.06 -7.87 -18.23
N PHE A 122 10.09 -7.55 -17.44
CA PHE A 122 11.24 -6.75 -17.90
C PHE A 122 12.39 -7.58 -18.48
N VAL A 123 12.38 -8.90 -18.27
CA VAL A 123 13.41 -9.83 -18.77
C VAL A 123 13.07 -10.34 -20.17
N ASP A 124 11.81 -10.63 -20.44
CA ASP A 124 11.36 -11.01 -21.78
C ASP A 124 11.03 -9.74 -22.61
N PRO A 125 11.75 -9.47 -23.71
CA PRO A 125 11.57 -8.26 -24.52
C PRO A 125 10.26 -8.22 -25.32
#